data_AF-A0A1A6HNL6-F1
#
_entry.id   AF-A0A1A6HNL6-F1
#
_cell.length_a   1.000
_cell.length_b   1.000
_cell.length_c   1.000
_cell.angle_alpha   90.00
_cell.angle_beta   90.00
_cell.angle_gamma   90.00
#
_symmetry.space_group_name_H-M   'P 1'
#
loop_
_entity.id
_entity.type
_entity.pdbx_description
1 polymer ?
#
loop_
_entity_poly.entity_id
_entity_poly.type
_entity_poly.pdbx_seq_one_letter_code
_entity_poly.pdbx_strand_id
1 'polypeptide(L)'
;CRLLWDYVYQLLSDSRYENFIRWEDKESKIFRIVDPNGLARLWGNHKNRTNMTYEKMSRALRHYYKLNIIRKEPGQRLLFRFMKTPDEIMSGRTDRLEHLESQELDEQAYQEDEC
;
A
#
# COMPACT_ATOMS: atom_id res chain seq x y z
N CYS A 1 1.42 -1.19 -12.55
CA CYS A 1 0.71 -1.49 -11.29
C CYS A 1 -0.40 -0.47 -11.08
N ARG A 2 -1.64 -0.92 -10.83
CA ARG A 2 -2.78 -0.02 -10.51
C ARG A 2 -3.11 0.04 -9.02
N LEU A 3 -2.66 -0.96 -8.26
CA LEU A 3 -2.98 -1.19 -6.85
C LEU A 3 -1.79 -0.92 -5.93
N LEU A 4 -2.05 -0.46 -4.71
CA LEU A 4 -1.01 -0.16 -3.72
C LEU A 4 -0.16 -1.39 -3.36
N TRP A 5 -0.75 -2.57 -3.22
CA TRP A 5 0.02 -3.77 -2.83
C TRP A 5 1.10 -4.13 -3.86
N ASP A 6 0.78 -3.99 -5.14
CA ASP A 6 1.69 -4.29 -6.27
C ASP A 6 2.80 -3.22 -6.32
N TYR A 7 2.43 -1.95 -6.15
CA TYR A 7 3.40 -0.85 -6.06
C TYR A 7 4.37 -1.01 -4.88
N VAL A 8 3.85 -1.37 -3.69
CA VAL A 8 4.67 -1.69 -2.51
C VAL A 8 5.66 -2.81 -2.82
N TYR A 9 5.23 -3.87 -3.50
CA TYR A 9 6.09 -4.99 -3.87
C TYR A 9 7.21 -4.58 -4.85
N GLN A 10 6.90 -3.66 -5.77
CA GLN A 10 7.88 -3.09 -6.70
C GLN A 10 8.93 -2.25 -5.97
N LEU A 11 8.51 -1.36 -5.06
CA LEU A 11 9.45 -0.57 -4.26
C LEU A 11 10.34 -1.46 -3.38
N LEU A 12 9.77 -2.52 -2.82
CA LEU A 12 10.50 -3.53 -2.05
C LEU A 12 11.51 -4.35 -2.87
N SER A 13 11.40 -4.34 -4.19
CA SER A 13 12.31 -5.06 -5.08
C SER A 13 13.50 -4.20 -5.54
N ASP A 14 13.49 -2.90 -5.22
CA ASP A 14 14.48 -1.93 -5.66
C ASP A 14 15.12 -1.21 -4.46
N SER A 15 16.42 -1.45 -4.28
CA SER A 15 17.17 -0.95 -3.12
C SER A 15 17.22 0.58 -3.04
N ARG A 16 16.96 1.30 -4.14
CA ARG A 16 16.88 2.77 -4.14
C ARG A 16 15.79 3.30 -3.22
N TYR A 17 14.78 2.49 -2.91
CA TYR A 17 13.65 2.87 -2.08
C TYR A 17 13.73 2.36 -0.62
N GLU A 18 14.85 1.75 -0.21
CA GLU A 18 15.02 1.19 1.15
C GLU A 18 14.80 2.22 2.27
N ASN A 19 15.07 3.50 2.02
CA ASN A 19 14.82 4.59 2.96
C ASN A 19 13.33 4.87 3.18
N PHE A 20 12.46 4.43 2.27
CA PHE A 20 11.01 4.57 2.36
C PHE A 20 10.34 3.28 2.83
N ILE A 21 10.78 2.14 2.28
CA ILE A 21 10.21 0.83 2.54
C ILE A 21 11.24 -0.27 2.27
N ARG A 22 11.30 -1.28 3.13
CA ARG A 22 12.28 -2.37 3.00
C ARG A 22 11.77 -3.69 3.56
N TRP A 23 12.36 -4.79 3.10
CA TRP A 23 12.19 -6.09 3.75
C TRP A 23 12.91 -6.09 5.10
N GLU A 24 12.22 -6.55 6.14
CA GLU A 24 12.86 -6.93 7.41
C GLU A 24 13.15 -8.43 7.42
N ASP A 25 12.29 -9.21 6.77
CA ASP A 25 12.52 -10.63 6.48
C ASP A 25 11.85 -10.96 5.13
N LYS A 26 12.67 -11.18 4.10
CA LYS A 26 12.18 -11.49 2.75
C LYS A 26 11.56 -12.88 2.64
N GLU A 27 12.04 -13.84 3.42
CA GLU A 27 11.54 -15.23 3.43
C GLU A 27 10.16 -15.29 4.08
N SER A 28 10.02 -14.65 5.25
CA SER A 28 8.73 -14.51 5.93
C SER A 28 7.82 -13.44 5.30
N LYS A 29 8.29 -12.74 4.26
CA LYS A 29 7.64 -11.62 3.57
C LYS A 29 7.20 -10.49 4.51
N ILE A 30 8.01 -10.22 5.52
CA ILE A 30 7.83 -9.13 6.49
C ILE A 30 8.56 -7.90 5.97
N PHE A 31 7.84 -6.79 5.85
CA PHE A 31 8.37 -5.52 5.40
C PHE A 31 8.01 -4.40 6.38
N ARG A 32 8.86 -3.38 6.41
CA ARG A 32 8.68 -2.17 7.21
C ARG A 32 8.55 -0.97 6.31
N ILE A 33 7.56 -0.13 6.60
CA ILE A 33 7.50 1.23 6.08
C ILE A 33 8.40 2.09 6.99
N VAL A 34 9.48 2.61 6.41
CA VAL A 34 10.52 3.38 7.11
C VAL A 34 10.14 4.85 7.15
N ASP A 35 9.75 5.41 6.01
CA ASP A 35 9.21 6.77 5.88
C ASP A 35 7.78 6.74 5.33
N PRO A 36 6.76 6.79 6.21
CA PRO A 36 5.36 6.79 5.81
C PRO A 36 4.98 7.96 4.90
N ASN A 37 5.55 9.15 5.15
CA ASN A 37 5.22 10.36 4.42
C ASN A 37 5.83 10.32 3.02
N GLY A 38 7.11 9.92 2.92
CA GLY A 38 7.77 9.71 1.65
C GLY A 38 7.11 8.62 0.82
N LEU A 39 6.77 7.47 1.43
CA LEU A 39 6.05 6.40 0.74
C LEU A 39 4.68 6.86 0.21
N ALA A 40 3.92 7.59 1.02
CA ALA A 40 2.63 8.14 0.60
C ALA A 40 2.79 9.12 -0.57
N ARG A 41 3.82 9.98 -0.56
CA ARG A 41 4.12 10.87 -1.68
C ARG A 41 4.49 10.11 -2.94
N LEU A 42 5.29 9.06 -2.83
CA LEU A 42 5.64 8.20 -3.98
C LEU A 42 4.39 7.56 -4.59
N TRP A 43 3.51 7.02 -3.75
CA TRP A 43 2.23 6.47 -4.19
C TRP A 43 1.31 7.53 -4.80
N GLY A 44 1.22 8.70 -4.18
CA GLY A 44 0.47 9.84 -4.68
C GLY A 44 0.94 10.25 -6.07
N ASN A 45 2.25 10.42 -6.26
CA ASN A 45 2.83 10.74 -7.56
C ASN A 45 2.51 9.65 -8.61
N HIS A 46 2.59 8.37 -8.24
CA HIS A 46 2.22 7.26 -9.12
C HIS A 46 0.74 7.28 -9.54
N LYS A 47 -0.14 7.78 -8.68
CA LYS A 47 -1.60 7.91 -8.93
C LYS A 47 -2.03 9.31 -9.40
N ASN A 48 -1.10 10.22 -9.64
CA ASN A 48 -1.35 11.63 -9.93
C ASN A 48 -2.25 12.32 -8.87
N ARG A 49 -1.95 12.08 -7.59
CA ARG A 49 -2.61 12.67 -6.42
C ARG A 49 -1.58 13.41 -5.57
N THR A 50 -1.63 14.74 -5.56
CA THR A 50 -0.63 15.60 -4.91
C THR A 50 -0.74 15.61 -3.38
N ASN A 51 -1.94 15.36 -2.83
CA ASN A 51 -2.22 15.43 -1.40
C ASN A 51 -2.34 14.03 -0.75
N MET A 52 -1.62 13.05 -1.30
CA MET A 52 -1.58 11.71 -0.73
C MET A 52 -0.82 11.72 0.60
N THR A 53 -1.48 11.28 1.68
CA THR A 53 -0.87 11.09 3.01
C THR A 53 -0.84 9.62 3.39
N TYR A 54 -0.03 9.27 4.39
CA TYR A 54 0.02 7.90 4.87
C TYR A 54 -1.34 7.46 5.43
N GLU A 55 -2.06 8.35 6.11
CA GLU A 55 -3.38 8.10 6.68
C GLU A 55 -4.37 7.71 5.59
N LYS A 56 -4.39 8.46 4.48
CA LYS A 56 -5.20 8.20 3.27
C LYS A 56 -4.80 6.88 2.62
N MET A 57 -3.51 6.70 2.32
CA MET A 57 -2.98 5.47 1.73
C MET A 57 -3.23 4.23 2.59
N SER A 58 -3.18 4.37 3.92
CA SER A 58 -3.38 3.25 4.85
C SER A 58 -4.81 2.70 4.86
N ARG A 59 -5.77 3.40 4.24
CA ARG A 59 -7.13 2.89 4.02
C ARG A 59 -7.12 1.65 3.11
N ALA A 60 -6.39 1.72 2.00
CA ALA A 60 -6.17 0.57 1.11
C ALA A 60 -5.49 -0.60 1.84
N LEU A 61 -4.45 -0.31 2.65
CA LEU A 61 -3.81 -1.32 3.51
C LEU A 61 -4.81 -2.02 4.45
N ARG A 62 -5.77 -1.28 5.00
CA ARG A 62 -6.79 -1.86 5.88
C ARG A 62 -7.75 -2.80 5.16
N HIS A 63 -8.09 -2.53 3.89
CA HIS A 63 -8.86 -3.47 3.07
C HIS A 63 -8.08 -4.75 2.79
N TYR A 64 -6.77 -4.63 2.57
CA TYR A 64 -5.89 -5.78 2.38
C TYR A 64 -5.84 -6.72 3.59
N TYR A 65 -6.10 -6.21 4.81
CA TYR A 65 -6.23 -7.05 6.02
C TYR A 65 -7.43 -8.00 5.91
N LYS A 66 -8.60 -7.46 5.55
CA LYS A 66 -9.84 -8.25 5.41
C LYS A 66 -9.71 -9.30 4.28
N LEU A 67 -8.89 -8.98 3.28
CA LEU A 67 -8.65 -9.84 2.13
C LEU A 67 -7.50 -10.84 2.36
N ASN A 68 -6.88 -10.85 3.53
CA ASN A 68 -5.68 -11.67 3.82
C ASN A 68 -4.61 -11.50 2.73
N ILE A 69 -4.35 -10.27 2.30
CA ILE A 69 -3.28 -9.93 1.36
C ILE A 69 -2.07 -9.43 2.15
N ILE A 70 -2.32 -8.50 3.06
CA ILE A 70 -1.32 -7.95 3.98
C ILE A 70 -1.86 -8.09 5.40
N ARG A 71 -0.98 -8.28 6.38
CA ARG A 71 -1.31 -8.26 7.80
C ARG A 71 -0.39 -7.28 8.52
N LYS A 72 -0.92 -6.57 9.53
CA LYS A 72 -0.10 -5.78 10.46
C LYS A 72 0.49 -6.68 11.54
N GLU A 73 1.79 -6.57 11.78
CA GLU A 73 2.44 -7.30 12.88
C GLU A 73 2.03 -6.71 14.24
N PRO A 74 1.60 -7.54 15.21
CA PRO A 74 1.13 -7.07 16.50
C PRO A 74 2.26 -6.43 17.31
N GLY A 75 1.95 -5.34 18.02
CA GLY A 75 2.94 -4.61 18.83
C GLY A 75 4.01 -3.84 18.05
N GLN A 76 4.06 -3.97 16.73
CA GLN A 76 5.06 -3.33 15.88
C GLN A 76 4.45 -2.18 15.07
N ARG A 77 5.11 -1.03 15.11
CA ARG A 77 4.73 0.13 14.30
C ARG A 77 5.25 -0.04 12.88
N LEU A 78 4.38 0.20 11.89
CA LEU A 78 4.72 0.24 10.47
C LEU A 78 5.34 -1.07 9.93
N LEU A 79 5.12 -2.18 10.63
CA LEU A 79 5.61 -3.49 10.25
C LEU A 79 4.43 -4.34 9.77
N PHE A 80 4.59 -4.91 8.58
CA PHE A 80 3.55 -5.63 7.87
C PHE A 80 4.11 -6.89 7.25
N ARG A 81 3.21 -7.82 6.92
CA ARG A 81 3.55 -9.09 6.28
C ARG A 81 2.65 -9.32 5.07
N PHE A 82 3.23 -9.69 3.94
CA PHE A 82 2.45 -10.24 2.83
C PHE A 82 2.03 -11.67 3.14
N MET A 83 0.72 -11.91 3.12
CA MET A 83 0.13 -13.23 3.36
C MET A 83 -0.02 -14.04 2.07
N LYS A 84 0.09 -13.39 0.91
CA LYS A 84 -0.05 -13.98 -0.43
C LYS A 84 1.07 -13.52 -1.36
N THR A 85 1.43 -14.36 -2.32
CA THR A 85 2.28 -14.01 -3.47
C THR A 85 1.53 -13.09 -4.43
N PRO A 86 2.25 -12.33 -5.28
CA PRO A 86 1.63 -11.56 -6.35
C PRO A 86 0.66 -12.38 -7.22
N ASP A 87 1.06 -13.60 -7.62
CA ASP A 87 0.25 -14.49 -8.44
C ASP A 87 -1.09 -14.86 -7.77
N GLU A 88 -1.06 -15.18 -6.47
CA GLU A 88 -2.26 -15.51 -5.68
C GLU A 88 -3.21 -14.31 -5.51
N ILE A 89 -2.68 -13.08 -5.55
CA ILE A 89 -3.50 -11.87 -5.44
C ILE A 89 -4.17 -11.58 -6.79
N MET A 90 -3.47 -11.81 -7.90
CA MET A 90 -3.94 -11.55 -9.25
C MET A 90 -5.03 -12.53 -9.72
N SER A 91 -5.06 -13.76 -9.20
CA SER A 91 -5.94 -14.86 -9.67
C SER A 91 -7.46 -14.69 -9.46
N GLY A 92 -7.98 -13.54 -9.02
CA GLY A 92 -9.45 -13.36 -8.97
C GLY A 92 -10.01 -12.24 -8.09
N ARG A 93 -9.20 -11.23 -7.71
CA ARG A 93 -9.67 -10.09 -6.90
C ARG A 93 -9.20 -8.72 -7.37
N THR A 94 -8.45 -8.65 -8.47
CA THR A 94 -7.80 -7.41 -8.94
C THR A 94 -8.81 -6.36 -9.37
N ASP A 95 -9.82 -6.75 -10.13
CA ASP A 95 -10.89 -5.88 -10.61
C ASP A 95 -11.66 -5.20 -9.46
N ARG A 96 -12.05 -5.99 -8.46
CA ARG A 96 -12.76 -5.49 -7.28
C ARG A 96 -11.88 -4.59 -6.43
N LEU A 97 -10.60 -4.92 -6.30
CA LEU A 97 -9.62 -4.10 -5.59
C LEU A 97 -9.37 -2.77 -6.30
N GLU A 98 -9.30 -2.77 -7.64
CA GLU A 98 -9.09 -1.55 -8.44
C GLU A 98 -10.27 -0.59 -8.28
N HIS A 99 -11.49 -1.12 -8.28
CA HIS A 99 -12.69 -0.33 -8.08
C HIS A 99 -12.73 0.29 -6.68
N LEU A 100 -12.50 -0.52 -5.63
CA LEU A 100 -12.48 -0.06 -4.23
C LEU A 100 -11.43 1.04 -4.01
N GLU A 101 -10.21 0.83 -4.52
CA GLU A 101 -9.11 1.78 -4.34
C GLU A 101 -9.35 3.07 -5.13
N SER A 102 -9.98 3.01 -6.30
CA SER A 102 -10.32 4.22 -7.07
C SER A 102 -11.43 5.02 -6.39
N GLN A 103 -12.48 4.35 -5.91
CA GLN A 103 -13.56 5.01 -5.15
C GLN A 103 -13.04 5.69 -3.89
N GLU A 104 -12.17 5.04 -3.11
CA GLU A 104 -11.60 5.66 -1.91
C GLU A 104 -10.73 6.88 -2.24
N LEU A 105 -9.96 6.83 -3.34
CA LEU A 105 -9.14 7.97 -3.78
C LEU A 105 -10.00 9.16 -4.23
N ASP A 106 -11.14 8.89 -4.87
CA ASP A 106 -12.08 9.92 -5.30
C ASP A 106 -12.84 10.51 -4.10
N GLU A 107 -13.38 9.70 -3.21
CA GLU A 107 -14.03 10.16 -1.96
C GLU A 107 -13.10 11.07 -1.16
N GLN A 108 -11.83 10.71 -1.04
CA GLN A 108 -10.84 11.52 -0.34
C GLN A 108 -10.52 12.85 -1.04
N ALA A 109 -10.65 12.92 -2.37
CA ALA A 109 -10.43 14.15 -3.12
C ALA A 109 -11.61 15.12 -2.96
N TYR A 110 -12.85 14.62 -3.04
CA TYR A 110 -14.05 15.46 -2.81
C TYR A 110 -14.06 16.07 -1.39
N GLN A 111 -13.57 15.34 -0.39
CA GLN A 111 -13.45 15.86 0.97
C GLN A 111 -12.39 16.99 1.12
N GLU A 112 -11.50 17.17 0.15
CA GLU A 112 -10.52 18.26 0.16
C GLU A 112 -11.05 19.54 -0.50
N ASP A 113 -11.94 19.42 -1.49
CA ASP A 113 -12.54 20.58 -2.19
C ASP A 113 -13.64 21.30 -1.36
N GLU A 114 -14.16 20.67 -0.29
CA GLU A 114 -15.13 21.26 0.65
C GLU A 114 -14.51 22.04 1.84
N CYS A 115 -13.18 22.22 1.89
CA CYS A 115 -12.48 22.93 2.98
C CYS A 115 -12.01 24.34 2.62
#